data_AF-A0A0F9VTR7-F1
#
_entry.id   AF-A0A0F9VTR7-F1
#
_cell.length_a   1.000
_cell.length_b   1.000
_cell.length_c   1.000
_cell.angle_alpha   90.00
_cell.angle_beta   90.00
_cell.angle_gamma   90.00
#
_symmetry.space_group_name_H-M   'P 1'
#
loop_
_entity.id
_entity.type
_entity.pdbx_description
1 polymer ?
#
loop_
_entity_poly.entity_id
_entity_poly.type
_entity_poly.pdbx_seq_one_letter_code
_entity_poly.pdbx_strand_id
1 'polypeptide(L)'
;MSQKTPDGRVSVKLPFSGLYNTVHDQMLDIALEQINDDEADDKPDMICTTNVRWAEVHLSYVQAYTKAAVEESGLDMAFEKIISPRDYSMGNDQIIVTFPLRDLEAAFNAMDDAGIQAWRELVEAELTERPGFIPFSAYSKDADEWGPVDTWDDAQRDLFFHFHAAPLIGDEYMLAERASEVIDDVIWKAVIDPSVVPGHVDYEAPEEPA
;
A
#
# COMPACT_ATOMS: atom_id res chain seq x y z
N MET A 1 -22.89 -5.47 -2.10
CA MET A 1 -23.44 -4.15 -2.49
C MET A 1 -22.39 -3.10 -2.16
N SER A 2 -21.58 -2.74 -3.14
CA SER A 2 -20.56 -1.70 -3.01
C SER A 2 -21.24 -0.33 -2.84
N GLN A 3 -20.84 0.44 -1.83
CA GLN A 3 -21.43 1.75 -1.55
C GLN A 3 -20.83 2.78 -2.51
N LYS A 4 -21.56 3.15 -3.57
CA LYS A 4 -21.27 4.38 -4.32
C LYS A 4 -21.28 5.53 -3.30
N THR A 5 -20.17 6.23 -3.14
CA THR A 5 -20.14 7.44 -2.32
C THR A 5 -20.98 8.53 -3.01
N PRO A 6 -21.56 9.49 -2.27
CA PRO A 6 -22.46 10.51 -2.83
C PRO A 6 -21.85 11.35 -3.97
N ASP A 7 -20.53 11.35 -4.09
CA ASP A 7 -19.73 12.05 -5.09
C ASP A 7 -19.43 11.21 -6.36
N GLY A 8 -19.93 9.97 -6.44
CA GLY A 8 -19.73 9.10 -7.60
C GLY A 8 -18.35 8.42 -7.65
N ARG A 9 -17.66 8.31 -6.51
CA ARG A 9 -16.41 7.56 -6.38
C ARG A 9 -16.67 6.13 -5.91
N VAL A 10 -15.69 5.27 -6.13
CA VAL A 10 -15.65 3.87 -5.69
C VAL A 10 -14.31 3.57 -5.04
N SER A 11 -14.28 2.59 -4.13
CA SER A 11 -13.04 2.10 -3.53
C SER A 11 -12.39 1.07 -4.45
N VAL A 12 -11.09 1.20 -4.67
CA VAL A 12 -10.27 0.24 -5.41
C VAL A 12 -8.93 0.01 -4.72
N LYS A 13 -8.30 -1.13 -4.98
CA LYS A 13 -6.95 -1.44 -4.48
C LYS A 13 -5.88 -0.83 -5.37
N LEU A 14 -5.05 0.02 -4.78
CA LEU A 14 -3.82 0.49 -5.41
C LEU A 14 -2.81 -0.68 -5.49
N PRO A 15 -2.15 -0.92 -6.63
CA PRO A 15 -1.02 -1.84 -6.73
C PRO A 15 0.02 -1.54 -5.64
N PHE A 16 0.25 -2.53 -4.78
CA PHE A 16 1.13 -2.43 -3.62
C PHE A 16 1.47 -3.84 -3.15
N SER A 17 2.76 -4.15 -3.03
CA SER A 17 3.29 -5.45 -2.62
C SER A 17 3.06 -5.74 -1.12
N GLY A 18 2.77 -4.71 -0.34
CA GLY A 18 2.53 -4.77 1.10
C GLY A 18 3.75 -4.35 1.91
N LEU A 19 3.60 -4.12 3.22
CA LEU A 19 4.71 -3.61 4.04
C LEU A 19 5.66 -4.69 4.52
N TYR A 20 5.20 -5.94 4.63
CA TYR A 20 6.00 -7.01 5.20
C TYR A 20 6.86 -7.73 4.15
N ASN A 21 8.18 -7.77 4.37
CA ASN A 21 9.14 -8.55 3.58
C ASN A 21 9.17 -8.16 2.09
N THR A 22 9.04 -6.86 1.82
CA THR A 22 9.00 -6.25 0.47
C THR A 22 10.06 -5.15 0.35
N VAL A 23 10.08 -4.45 -0.79
CA VAL A 23 10.87 -3.22 -0.96
C VAL A 23 10.50 -2.16 0.08
N HIS A 24 9.23 -2.10 0.49
CA HIS A 24 8.76 -1.10 1.45
C HIS A 24 9.36 -1.31 2.84
N ASP A 25 9.43 -2.57 3.28
CA ASP A 25 10.10 -2.97 4.52
C ASP A 25 11.57 -2.53 4.51
N GLN A 26 12.27 -2.82 3.40
CA GLN A 26 13.68 -2.45 3.22
C GLN A 26 13.88 -0.93 3.25
N MET A 27 12.98 -0.15 2.65
CA MET A 27 13.07 1.31 2.69
C MET A 27 12.90 1.88 4.10
N LEU A 28 12.02 1.28 4.91
CA LEU A 28 11.82 1.68 6.30
C LEU A 28 13.02 1.28 7.18
N ASP A 29 13.59 0.09 6.96
CA ASP A 29 14.81 -0.35 7.64
C ASP A 29 16.00 0.57 7.31
N ILE A 30 16.20 0.90 6.03
CA ILE A 30 17.27 1.82 5.59
C ILE A 30 17.10 3.19 6.24
N ALA A 31 15.88 3.73 6.27
CA ALA A 31 15.60 5.01 6.93
C ALA A 31 15.95 4.97 8.42
N LEU A 32 15.59 3.89 9.11
CA LEU A 32 15.93 3.71 10.53
C LEU A 32 17.45 3.59 10.76
N GLU A 33 18.17 2.89 9.89
CA GLU A 33 19.64 2.78 9.95
C GLU A 33 20.29 4.16 9.72
N GLN A 34 19.87 4.89 8.69
CA GLN A 34 20.39 6.22 8.35
C GLN A 34 20.20 7.24 9.48
N ILE A 35 19.02 7.26 10.10
CA ILE A 35 18.73 8.13 11.25
C ILE A 35 19.71 7.91 12.40
N ASN A 36 20.12 6.67 12.65
CA ASN A 36 21.06 6.33 13.72
C ASN A 36 22.53 6.57 13.33
N ASP A 37 22.87 6.49 12.04
CA ASP A 37 24.21 6.80 11.54
C ASP A 37 24.48 8.32 11.47
N ASP A 38 23.50 9.12 11.05
CA ASP A 38 23.64 10.57 10.85
C ASP A 38 23.65 11.38 12.17
N GLU A 39 23.20 10.80 13.29
CA GLU A 39 23.11 11.46 14.61
C GLU A 39 24.02 10.87 15.71
N ALA A 40 24.95 9.98 15.34
CA ALA A 40 25.77 9.20 16.29
C ALA A 40 26.75 10.01 17.17
N ASP A 41 26.89 11.33 16.98
CA ASP A 41 27.94 12.09 17.66
C ASP A 41 27.52 12.76 18.99
N ASP A 42 26.23 12.85 19.37
CA ASP A 42 25.86 13.56 20.62
C ASP A 42 24.53 13.14 21.31
N LYS A 43 23.91 12.01 20.96
CA LYS A 43 22.67 11.54 21.64
C LYS A 43 22.81 10.14 22.28
N PRO A 44 22.51 9.97 23.58
CA PRO A 44 22.59 8.66 24.25
C PRO A 44 21.46 7.69 23.88
N ASP A 45 20.40 8.16 23.20
CA ASP A 45 19.19 7.38 22.94
C ASP A 45 19.09 6.95 21.47
N MET A 46 19.49 5.70 21.18
CA MET A 46 19.34 5.08 19.86
C MET A 46 17.85 4.89 19.51
N ILE A 47 17.42 5.32 18.32
CA ILE A 47 16.08 4.98 17.82
C ILE A 47 16.11 3.52 17.40
N CYS A 48 15.18 2.73 17.91
CA CYS A 48 15.09 1.31 17.61
C CYS A 48 13.65 0.93 17.28
N THR A 49 13.47 -0.26 16.71
CA THR A 49 12.14 -0.74 16.32
C THR A 49 11.14 -0.82 17.48
N THR A 50 11.60 -0.84 18.73
CA THR A 50 10.73 -0.97 19.92
C THR A 50 10.29 0.37 20.53
N ASN A 51 10.92 1.49 20.16
CA ASN A 51 10.58 2.83 20.69
C ASN A 51 9.91 3.74 19.65
N VAL A 52 9.42 3.18 18.54
CA VAL A 52 8.73 3.92 17.47
C VAL A 52 7.28 3.47 17.36
N ARG A 53 6.35 4.43 17.21
CA ARG A 53 4.95 4.15 16.87
C ARG A 53 4.81 3.79 15.38
N TRP A 54 5.22 2.57 15.01
CA TRP A 54 5.26 2.12 13.61
C TRP A 54 3.94 2.20 12.86
N ALA A 55 2.80 2.10 13.55
CA ALA A 55 1.49 2.31 12.90
C ALA A 55 1.35 3.73 12.29
N GLU A 56 1.92 4.76 12.93
CA GLU A 56 1.94 6.13 12.42
C GLU A 56 2.91 6.28 11.25
N VAL A 57 4.07 5.62 11.35
CA VAL A 57 5.08 5.59 10.28
C VAL A 57 4.53 4.91 9.03
N HIS A 58 3.97 3.71 9.17
CA HIS A 58 3.37 2.95 8.07
C HIS A 58 2.24 3.73 7.40
N LEU A 59 1.34 4.35 8.19
CA LEU A 59 0.26 5.17 7.65
C LEU A 59 0.80 6.35 6.84
N SER A 60 1.81 7.05 7.36
CA SER A 60 2.42 8.18 6.66
C SER A 60 3.13 7.74 5.39
N TYR A 61 3.82 6.58 5.42
CA TYR A 61 4.48 5.98 4.27
C TYR A 61 3.49 5.64 3.16
N VAL A 62 2.40 4.95 3.46
CA VAL A 62 1.41 4.60 2.43
C VAL A 62 0.67 5.82 1.88
N GLN A 63 0.50 6.87 2.68
CA GLN A 63 -0.03 8.15 2.20
C GLN A 63 0.95 8.84 1.24
N ALA A 64 2.24 8.83 1.56
CA ALA A 64 3.29 9.36 0.68
C ALA A 64 3.41 8.54 -0.61
N TYR A 65 3.36 7.21 -0.52
CA TYR A 65 3.32 6.31 -1.68
C TYR A 65 2.11 6.58 -2.57
N THR A 66 0.92 6.72 -1.98
CA THR A 66 -0.31 7.04 -2.73
C THR A 66 -0.19 8.38 -3.44
N LYS A 67 0.41 9.38 -2.78
CA LYS A 67 0.66 10.69 -3.38
C LYS A 67 1.63 10.58 -4.56
N ALA A 68 2.73 9.84 -4.42
CA ALA A 68 3.68 9.60 -5.51
C ALA A 68 3.01 8.89 -6.70
N ALA A 69 2.17 7.89 -6.44
CA ALA A 69 1.39 7.19 -7.46
C ALA A 69 0.41 8.12 -8.21
N VAL A 70 -0.26 9.04 -7.51
CA VAL A 70 -1.12 10.06 -8.12
C VAL A 70 -0.32 11.01 -9.00
N GLU A 71 0.83 11.47 -8.52
CA GLU A 71 1.68 12.39 -9.27
C GLU A 71 2.30 11.75 -10.52
N GLU A 72 2.68 10.47 -10.44
CA GLU A 72 3.24 9.72 -11.57
C GLU A 72 2.17 9.40 -12.63
N SER A 73 1.03 8.86 -12.19
CA SER A 73 -0.03 8.41 -13.11
C SER A 73 -0.91 9.53 -13.65
N GLY A 74 -1.00 10.66 -12.95
CA GLY A 74 -1.98 11.71 -13.21
C GLY A 74 -3.43 11.31 -12.95
N LEU A 75 -3.66 10.15 -12.32
CA LEU A 75 -4.99 9.65 -12.00
C LEU A 75 -5.58 10.38 -10.78
N ASP A 76 -6.88 10.69 -10.83
CA ASP A 76 -7.62 11.27 -9.70
C ASP A 76 -7.91 10.21 -8.63
N MET A 77 -6.87 9.80 -7.88
CA MET A 77 -7.00 8.89 -6.73
C MET A 77 -6.82 9.66 -5.42
N ALA A 78 -7.52 9.21 -4.38
CA ALA A 78 -7.31 9.71 -3.03
C ALA A 78 -7.21 8.56 -2.03
N PHE A 79 -6.20 8.60 -1.16
CA PHE A 79 -6.03 7.62 -0.09
C PHE A 79 -7.29 7.53 0.78
N GLU A 80 -7.80 6.31 0.98
CA GLU A 80 -8.93 6.04 1.88
C GLU A 80 -8.44 5.40 3.18
N LYS A 81 -7.75 4.26 3.06
CA LYS A 81 -7.26 3.48 4.20
C LYS A 81 -6.21 2.45 3.77
N ILE A 82 -5.49 1.92 4.75
CA ILE A 82 -4.71 0.69 4.63
C ILE A 82 -5.45 -0.45 5.34
N ILE A 83 -5.42 -1.64 4.75
CA ILE A 83 -5.94 -2.87 5.36
C ILE A 83 -4.76 -3.81 5.58
N SER A 84 -4.41 -4.03 6.84
CA SER A 84 -3.41 -5.02 7.23
C SER A 84 -4.07 -6.39 7.44
N PRO A 85 -3.45 -7.49 6.98
CA PRO A 85 -3.97 -8.83 7.22
C PRO A 85 -3.90 -9.17 8.71
N ARG A 86 -4.76 -10.09 9.15
CA ARG A 86 -4.67 -10.63 10.52
C ARG A 86 -3.41 -11.49 10.70
N ASP A 87 -2.98 -12.15 9.63
CA ASP A 87 -1.81 -13.03 9.59
C ASP A 87 -1.07 -12.81 8.26
N TYR A 88 0.18 -12.37 8.36
CA TYR A 88 1.04 -12.09 7.21
C TYR A 88 1.50 -13.34 6.45
N SER A 89 1.24 -14.54 6.97
CA SER A 89 1.40 -15.78 6.21
C SER A 89 0.27 -16.01 5.19
N MET A 90 -0.83 -15.25 5.29
CA MET A 90 -2.03 -15.39 4.44
C MET A 90 -2.27 -14.21 3.50
N GLY A 91 -1.49 -13.12 3.62
CA GLY A 91 -1.63 -11.93 2.79
C GLY A 91 -0.67 -10.83 3.23
N ASN A 92 -0.76 -9.68 2.57
CA ASN A 92 0.03 -8.49 2.91
C ASN A 92 -0.88 -7.25 2.97
N ASP A 93 -0.32 -6.12 3.39
CA ASP A 93 -1.05 -4.85 3.46
C ASP A 93 -1.62 -4.44 2.10
N GLN A 94 -2.83 -3.88 2.12
CA GLN A 94 -3.50 -3.37 0.93
C GLN A 94 -3.83 -1.89 1.10
N ILE A 95 -3.46 -1.07 0.12
CA ILE A 95 -3.84 0.33 0.07
C ILE A 95 -5.16 0.46 -0.68
N ILE A 96 -6.16 1.01 0.00
CA ILE A 96 -7.46 1.33 -0.58
C ILE A 96 -7.48 2.82 -0.91
N VAL A 97 -7.81 3.12 -2.16
CA VAL A 97 -8.00 4.48 -2.66
C VAL A 97 -9.42 4.65 -3.16
N THR A 98 -9.93 5.88 -3.12
CA THR A 98 -11.14 6.25 -3.85
C THR A 98 -10.77 6.69 -5.26
N PHE A 99 -11.58 6.30 -6.24
CA PHE A 99 -11.39 6.61 -7.65
C PHE A 99 -12.73 6.94 -8.33
N PRO A 100 -12.80 7.89 -9.28
CA PRO A 100 -14.05 8.23 -9.97
C PRO A 100 -14.58 7.05 -10.77
N LEU A 101 -15.82 6.65 -10.51
CA LEU A 101 -16.47 5.58 -11.28
C LEU A 101 -16.55 5.93 -12.77
N ARG A 102 -16.82 7.21 -13.07
CA ARG A 102 -16.91 7.73 -14.43
C ARG A 102 -15.61 7.50 -15.22
N ASP A 103 -14.45 7.50 -14.55
CA ASP A 103 -13.15 7.36 -15.20
C ASP A 103 -12.89 5.88 -15.51
N LEU A 104 -13.35 4.95 -14.65
CA LEU A 104 -13.37 3.51 -14.97
C LEU A 104 -14.30 3.22 -16.15
N GLU A 105 -15.50 3.80 -16.14
CA GLU A 105 -16.45 3.64 -17.24
C GLU A 105 -15.89 4.20 -18.54
N ALA A 106 -15.25 5.37 -18.50
CA ALA A 106 -14.61 5.97 -19.66
C ALA A 106 -13.46 5.10 -20.18
N ALA A 107 -12.60 4.59 -19.30
CA ALA A 107 -11.52 3.69 -19.65
C ALA A 107 -12.04 2.40 -20.31
N PHE A 108 -13.08 1.80 -19.74
CA PHE A 108 -13.68 0.58 -20.28
C PHE A 108 -14.28 0.81 -21.67
N ASN A 109 -15.04 1.89 -21.84
CA ASN A 109 -15.68 2.24 -23.11
C ASN A 109 -14.69 2.70 -24.19
N ALA A 110 -13.48 3.12 -23.81
CA ALA A 110 -12.44 3.55 -24.73
C ALA A 110 -11.55 2.39 -25.23
N MET A 111 -11.69 1.18 -24.69
CA MET A 111 -10.93 0.01 -25.15
C MET A 111 -11.27 -0.31 -26.60
N ASP A 112 -10.25 -0.60 -27.39
CA ASP A 112 -10.40 -1.18 -28.72
C ASP A 112 -10.57 -2.71 -28.63
N ASP A 113 -10.77 -3.36 -29.76
CA ASP A 113 -10.97 -4.82 -29.81
C ASP A 113 -9.79 -5.59 -29.17
N ALA A 114 -8.57 -5.07 -29.31
CA ALA A 114 -7.39 -5.68 -28.72
C ALA A 114 -7.37 -5.52 -27.18
N GLY A 115 -7.72 -4.34 -26.66
CA GLY A 115 -7.86 -4.08 -25.23
C GLY A 115 -8.97 -4.91 -24.59
N ILE A 116 -10.12 -5.05 -25.26
CA ILE A 116 -11.22 -5.92 -24.81
C ILE A 116 -10.76 -7.38 -24.76
N GLN A 117 -10.03 -7.84 -25.78
CA GLN A 117 -9.51 -9.20 -25.80
C GLN A 117 -8.50 -9.45 -24.67
N ALA A 118 -7.56 -8.52 -24.44
CA ALA A 118 -6.60 -8.63 -23.34
C ALA A 118 -7.28 -8.60 -21.96
N TRP A 119 -8.33 -7.80 -21.80
CA TRP A 119 -9.16 -7.78 -20.59
C TRP A 119 -9.81 -9.15 -20.32
N ARG A 120 -10.44 -9.74 -21.34
CA ARG A 120 -11.06 -11.08 -21.24
C ARG A 120 -10.04 -12.15 -20.86
N GLU A 121 -8.86 -12.12 -21.47
CA GLU A 121 -7.77 -13.05 -21.15
C GLU A 121 -7.29 -12.91 -19.71
N LEU A 122 -7.17 -11.68 -19.19
CA LEU A 122 -6.83 -11.45 -17.79
C LEU A 122 -7.92 -12.01 -16.86
N VAL A 123 -9.20 -11.70 -17.12
CA VAL A 123 -10.32 -12.18 -16.29
C VAL A 123 -10.36 -13.71 -16.26
N GLU A 124 -10.23 -14.35 -17.42
CA GLU A 124 -10.20 -15.81 -17.51
C GLU A 124 -9.00 -16.38 -16.74
N ALA A 125 -7.82 -15.77 -16.87
CA ALA A 125 -6.62 -16.21 -16.19
C ALA A 125 -6.75 -16.11 -14.66
N GLU A 126 -7.21 -14.98 -14.15
CA GLU A 126 -7.31 -14.70 -12.70
C GLU A 126 -8.43 -15.50 -12.02
N LEU A 127 -9.49 -15.86 -12.75
CA LEU A 127 -10.59 -16.66 -12.21
C LEU A 127 -10.50 -18.16 -12.52
N THR A 128 -9.47 -18.60 -13.24
CA THR A 128 -9.26 -20.02 -13.51
C THR A 128 -8.59 -20.75 -12.35
N GLU A 129 -9.13 -21.93 -12.03
CA GLU A 129 -8.60 -22.83 -10.99
C GLU A 129 -7.12 -23.14 -11.24
N ARG A 130 -6.30 -23.00 -10.20
CA ARG A 130 -4.90 -23.41 -10.20
C ARG A 130 -4.64 -24.25 -8.94
N PRO A 131 -3.67 -25.18 -8.94
CA PRO A 131 -3.34 -25.92 -7.73
C PRO A 131 -3.05 -24.99 -6.54
N GLY A 132 -3.79 -25.13 -5.45
CA GLY A 132 -3.69 -24.25 -4.28
C GLY A 132 -4.54 -22.96 -4.36
N PHE A 133 -5.28 -22.75 -5.44
CA PHE A 133 -6.18 -21.63 -5.64
C PHE A 133 -7.60 -22.14 -5.93
N ILE A 134 -8.52 -21.89 -5.01
CA ILE A 134 -9.95 -22.14 -5.21
C ILE A 134 -10.54 -20.80 -5.70
N PRO A 135 -10.85 -20.65 -6.99
CA PRO A 135 -11.49 -19.45 -7.49
C PRO A 135 -12.87 -19.34 -6.89
N PHE A 136 -13.32 -18.11 -6.79
CA PHE A 136 -14.67 -17.82 -6.37
C PHE A 136 -15.63 -18.35 -7.44
N SER A 137 -16.33 -19.43 -7.14
CA SER A 137 -17.44 -19.95 -7.97
C SER A 137 -18.58 -18.94 -8.17
N ALA A 138 -18.51 -17.79 -7.50
CA ALA A 138 -19.43 -16.67 -7.60
C ALA A 138 -19.20 -15.76 -8.81
N TYR A 139 -18.01 -15.77 -9.44
CA TYR A 139 -17.72 -14.93 -10.60
C TYR A 139 -17.66 -15.74 -11.89
N SER A 140 -18.28 -15.22 -12.94
CA SER A 140 -18.09 -15.78 -14.28
C SER A 140 -16.68 -15.48 -14.76
N LYS A 141 -16.07 -16.45 -15.45
CA LYS A 141 -14.79 -16.27 -16.15
C LYS A 141 -14.97 -15.53 -17.47
N ASP A 142 -16.21 -15.39 -17.95
CA ASP A 142 -16.53 -14.58 -19.10
C ASP A 142 -16.84 -13.15 -18.65
N ALA A 143 -15.93 -12.23 -18.96
CA ALA A 143 -16.07 -10.83 -18.60
C ALA A 143 -17.30 -10.17 -19.24
N ASP A 144 -17.81 -10.71 -20.36
CA ASP A 144 -19.00 -10.17 -21.02
C ASP A 144 -20.27 -10.41 -20.19
N GLU A 145 -20.27 -11.42 -19.31
CA GLU A 145 -21.39 -11.73 -18.42
C GLU A 145 -21.49 -10.77 -17.21
N TRP A 146 -20.47 -9.93 -16.98
CA TRP A 146 -20.42 -9.05 -15.81
C TRP A 146 -21.30 -7.80 -15.96
N GLY A 147 -21.75 -7.50 -17.18
CA GLY A 147 -22.58 -6.33 -17.46
C GLY A 147 -21.80 -5.01 -17.33
N PRO A 148 -22.51 -3.87 -17.17
CA PRO A 148 -21.87 -2.55 -17.14
C PRO A 148 -21.08 -2.31 -15.84
N VAL A 149 -19.98 -1.56 -15.96
CA VAL A 149 -19.02 -1.27 -14.87
C VAL A 149 -19.68 -0.75 -13.59
N ASP A 150 -20.76 0.02 -13.71
CA ASP A 150 -21.45 0.61 -12.56
C ASP A 150 -22.21 -0.41 -11.70
N THR A 151 -22.48 -1.60 -12.26
CA THR A 151 -23.09 -2.74 -11.57
C THR A 151 -22.08 -3.69 -10.95
N TRP A 152 -20.81 -3.58 -11.33
CA TRP A 152 -19.73 -4.41 -10.80
C TRP A 152 -19.57 -4.24 -9.29
N ASP A 153 -19.10 -5.29 -8.61
CA ASP A 153 -18.68 -5.19 -7.22
C ASP A 153 -17.22 -4.75 -7.06
N ASP A 154 -16.73 -4.74 -5.81
CA ASP A 154 -15.38 -4.25 -5.50
C ASP A 154 -14.29 -5.14 -6.11
N ALA A 155 -14.49 -6.47 -6.18
CA ALA A 155 -13.49 -7.38 -6.71
C ALA A 155 -13.35 -7.25 -8.24
N GLN A 156 -14.48 -7.11 -8.93
CA GLN A 156 -14.50 -6.87 -10.38
C GLN A 156 -13.85 -5.52 -10.72
N ARG A 157 -14.13 -4.48 -9.93
CA ARG A 157 -13.52 -3.15 -10.10
C ARG A 157 -12.03 -3.14 -9.76
N ASP A 158 -11.61 -3.83 -8.71
CA ASP A 158 -10.19 -3.99 -8.36
C ASP A 158 -9.42 -4.61 -9.52
N LEU A 159 -9.96 -5.67 -10.13
CA LEU A 159 -9.31 -6.35 -11.24
C LEU A 159 -9.20 -5.46 -12.47
N PHE A 160 -10.26 -4.72 -12.81
CA PHE A 160 -10.21 -3.80 -13.94
C PHE A 160 -9.31 -2.59 -13.67
N PHE A 161 -9.32 -2.07 -12.44
CA PHE A 161 -8.39 -1.03 -12.03
C PHE A 161 -6.93 -1.51 -12.15
N HIS A 162 -6.63 -2.74 -11.73
CA HIS A 162 -5.30 -3.33 -11.94
C HIS A 162 -4.93 -3.40 -13.43
N PHE A 163 -5.84 -3.90 -14.28
CA PHE A 163 -5.63 -3.98 -15.73
C PHE A 163 -5.32 -2.63 -16.37
N HIS A 164 -6.11 -1.60 -16.03
CA HIS A 164 -6.06 -0.31 -16.70
C HIS A 164 -5.05 0.67 -16.07
N ALA A 165 -5.04 0.76 -14.75
CA ALA A 165 -4.31 1.79 -14.02
C ALA A 165 -2.91 1.35 -13.57
N ALA A 166 -2.66 0.06 -13.31
CA ALA A 166 -1.34 -0.40 -12.87
C ALA A 166 -0.21 -0.03 -13.85
N PRO A 167 -0.38 -0.11 -15.19
CA PRO A 167 0.65 0.33 -16.13
C PRO A 167 0.95 1.83 -16.08
N LEU A 168 0.05 2.65 -15.51
CA LEU A 168 0.19 4.11 -15.41
C LEU A 168 0.84 4.55 -14.09
N ILE A 169 0.76 3.72 -13.05
CA ILE A 169 1.19 4.05 -11.68
C ILE A 169 2.72 4.10 -11.55
N GLY A 170 3.45 3.61 -12.54
CA GLY A 170 4.91 3.61 -12.55
C GLY A 170 5.50 2.42 -11.81
N ASP A 171 6.82 2.38 -11.74
CA ASP A 171 7.54 1.29 -11.09
C ASP A 171 7.45 1.40 -9.56
N GLU A 172 7.11 0.28 -8.91
CA GLU A 172 6.86 0.25 -7.46
C GLU A 172 8.10 0.66 -6.65
N TYR A 173 9.30 0.30 -7.10
CA TYR A 173 10.54 0.66 -6.42
C TYR A 173 10.78 2.17 -6.48
N MET A 174 10.52 2.80 -7.64
CA MET A 174 10.60 4.26 -7.78
C MET A 174 9.60 4.98 -6.87
N LEU A 175 8.37 4.48 -6.78
CA LEU A 175 7.38 5.03 -5.85
C LEU A 175 7.78 4.83 -4.39
N ALA A 176 8.41 3.70 -4.06
CA ALA A 176 8.90 3.39 -2.72
C ALA A 176 10.02 4.32 -2.28
N GLU A 177 10.96 4.67 -3.18
CA GLU A 177 12.01 5.66 -2.94
C GLU A 177 11.41 7.06 -2.71
N ARG A 178 10.46 7.48 -3.54
CA ARG A 178 9.80 8.78 -3.33
C ARG A 178 9.01 8.85 -2.02
N ALA A 179 8.42 7.74 -1.61
CA ALA A 179 7.73 7.64 -0.34
C ALA A 179 8.68 7.68 0.86
N SER A 180 9.92 7.17 0.73
CA SER A 180 10.90 7.16 1.83
C SER A 180 11.49 8.54 2.12
N GLU A 181 11.51 9.47 1.14
CA GLU A 181 12.03 10.83 1.31
C GLU A 181 11.40 11.63 2.47
N VAL A 182 10.21 11.25 2.95
CA VAL A 182 9.51 11.93 4.04
C VAL A 182 9.54 11.15 5.36
N ILE A 183 10.16 9.97 5.40
CA ILE A 183 10.00 9.03 6.52
C ILE A 183 10.88 9.35 7.70
N ASP A 184 12.09 9.86 7.50
CA ASP A 184 12.99 10.18 8.61
C ASP A 184 12.32 11.12 9.62
N ASP A 185 11.75 12.20 9.08
CA ASP A 185 10.96 13.19 9.80
C ASP A 185 9.76 12.60 10.54
N VAL A 186 9.16 11.54 10.00
CA VAL A 186 8.00 10.86 10.58
C VAL A 186 8.45 9.91 11.68
N ILE A 187 9.52 9.13 11.47
CA ILE A 187 10.11 8.24 12.47
C ILE A 187 10.48 9.06 13.71
N TRP A 188 11.16 10.20 13.54
CA TRP A 188 11.50 11.11 14.64
C TRP A 188 10.28 11.58 15.43
N LYS A 189 9.20 11.97 14.76
CA LYS A 189 7.95 12.40 15.41
C LYS A 189 7.22 11.22 16.07
N ALA A 190 7.41 10.01 15.55
CA ALA A 190 6.80 8.78 16.02
C ALA A 190 7.53 8.13 17.19
N VAL A 191 8.71 8.61 17.58
CA VAL A 191 9.44 8.11 18.75
C VAL A 191 8.56 8.27 20.00
N ILE A 192 8.41 7.17 20.73
CA ILE A 192 7.81 7.11 22.06
C ILE A 192 8.90 7.61 23.00
N ASP A 193 8.60 8.65 23.79
CA ASP A 193 9.51 9.24 24.78
C ASP A 193 10.43 8.16 25.41
N PRO A 194 11.76 8.23 25.18
CA PRO A 194 12.70 7.24 25.67
C PRO A 194 12.60 7.02 27.19
N SER A 195 12.21 8.06 27.94
CA SER A 195 12.03 8.00 29.39
C SER A 195 10.78 7.24 29.86
N VAL A 196 9.92 6.80 28.93
CA VAL A 196 8.62 6.17 29.19
C VAL A 196 8.56 4.73 28.65
N VAL A 197 9.63 4.24 28.02
CA VAL A 197 9.68 2.86 27.50
C VAL A 197 9.83 1.87 28.66
N PRO A 198 8.86 0.97 28.92
CA PRO A 198 8.98 -0.04 29.97
C PRO A 198 10.11 -1.01 29.60
N GLY A 199 11.28 -0.85 30.21
CA GLY A 199 12.49 -1.62 29.91
C GLY A 199 13.76 -0.79 29.71
N HIS A 200 13.67 0.54 29.68
CA HIS A 200 14.85 1.40 29.81
C HIS A 200 15.35 1.30 31.25
N VAL A 201 16.38 0.48 31.46
CA VAL A 201 17.15 0.46 32.70
C VAL A 201 18.31 1.40 32.47
N ASP A 202 18.29 2.57 33.12
CA ASP A 202 19.49 3.41 33.25
C ASP A 202 20.58 2.56 33.91
N TYR A 203 21.49 2.01 33.11
CA TYR A 203 22.71 1.42 33.64
C TYR A 203 23.63 2.58 33.98
N GLU A 204 23.47 3.12 35.19
CA GLU A 204 24.54 3.89 35.81
C GLU A 204 25.76 2.96 35.93
N ALA A 205 26.84 3.29 35.21
CA ALA A 205 28.11 2.59 35.36
C ALA A 205 28.50 2.65 36.85
N PRO A 206 28.84 1.52 37.50
CA PRO A 206 29.26 1.57 38.89
C PRO A 206 30.48 2.47 38.99
N GLU A 207 30.38 3.49 39.84
CA GLU A 207 31.51 4.38 40.16
C GLU A 207 32.74 3.53 40.47
N GLU A 208 33.83 3.77 39.72
CA GLU A 208 35.10 3.11 39.99
C GLU A 208 35.47 3.37 41.47
N PRO A 209 35.83 2.32 42.24
CA PRO A 209 36.17 2.51 43.64
C PRO A 209 37.42 3.37 43.76
N ALA A 210 37.31 4.43 44.58
CA ALA A 210 38.37 5.37 44.93
C ALA A 210 39.59 4.72 45.61
#